data_AF-A0A0R1UCZ6-F1
#
_entry.id   AF-A0A0R1UCZ6-F1
#
_cell.length_a   1.000
_cell.length_b   1.000
_cell.length_c   1.000
_cell.angle_alpha   90.00
_cell.angle_beta   90.00
_cell.angle_gamma   90.00
#
_symmetry.space_group_name_H-M   'P 1'
#
loop_
_entity.id
_entity.type
_entity.pdbx_description
1 polymer ?
#
loop_
_entity_poly.entity_id
_entity_poly.type
_entity_poly.pdbx_seq_one_letter_code
_entity_poly.pdbx_strand_id
1 'polypeptide(L)'
;MWMVQNDDGRYLGWSEEFDTFEFMDNNAGYAFNHDNAVHYIRACGGHLVEMVPAKAKVPVNQEEADVLEKAKNPRYRPSVAITSYSNGHGGALQGNDLEDRLIRAYVNGYTVVEPTKYNVKVPHTTDGTYYTKTSAGIGTAYRAANHQETQQFTMAEIKHYGLEDCEREEINTEDSDGVD
;
A
#
# COMPACT_ATOMS: atom_id res chain seq x y z
N MET A 1 -5.36 -16.47 9.33
CA MET A 1 -5.47 -17.87 9.83
C MET A 1 -6.48 -17.83 10.96
N TRP A 2 -7.41 -18.77 10.99
CA TRP A 2 -8.57 -18.71 11.89
C TRP A 2 -8.65 -19.95 12.76
N MET A 3 -9.12 -19.80 13.98
CA MET A 3 -9.55 -20.90 14.85
C MET A 3 -11.05 -20.78 15.08
N VAL A 4 -11.66 -21.89 15.47
CA VAL A 4 -13.06 -21.92 15.92
C VAL A 4 -13.06 -22.10 17.43
N GLN A 5 -13.66 -21.16 18.16
CA GLN A 5 -13.74 -21.18 19.62
C GLN A 5 -15.20 -21.25 20.06
N ASN A 6 -15.51 -22.02 21.09
CA ASN A 6 -16.84 -22.01 21.71
C ASN A 6 -16.92 -20.97 22.85
N ASP A 7 -18.10 -20.84 23.44
CA ASP A 7 -18.38 -19.85 24.50
C ASP A 7 -17.63 -20.15 25.81
N ASP A 8 -17.14 -21.39 25.98
CA ASP A 8 -16.31 -21.80 27.12
C ASP A 8 -14.82 -21.47 26.90
N GLY A 9 -14.46 -20.86 25.76
CA GLY A 9 -13.08 -20.53 25.42
C GLY A 9 -12.25 -21.71 24.88
N ARG A 10 -12.87 -22.87 24.63
CA ARG A 10 -12.22 -24.06 24.08
C ARG A 10 -12.13 -23.97 22.56
N TYR A 11 -11.05 -24.52 21.99
CA TYR A 11 -10.82 -24.46 20.55
C TYR A 11 -11.14 -25.80 19.87
N LEU A 12 -11.71 -25.72 18.67
CA LEU A 12 -12.03 -26.89 17.87
C LEU A 12 -10.75 -27.59 17.39
N GLY A 13 -10.66 -28.89 17.62
CA GLY A 13 -9.57 -29.74 17.17
C GLY A 13 -10.04 -31.16 16.82
N TRP A 14 -9.14 -31.96 16.26
CA TRP A 14 -9.43 -33.37 15.95
C TRP A 14 -9.27 -34.25 17.19
N SER A 15 -10.32 -35.02 17.51
CA SER A 15 -10.32 -36.01 18.58
C SER A 15 -10.03 -37.39 17.97
N GLU A 16 -8.85 -37.96 18.28
CA GLU A 16 -8.50 -39.31 17.83
C GLU A 16 -9.39 -40.39 18.48
N GLU A 17 -9.91 -40.13 19.69
CA GLU A 17 -10.78 -41.06 20.41
C GLU A 17 -12.14 -41.24 19.75
N PHE A 18 -12.71 -40.14 19.23
CA PHE A 18 -14.05 -40.11 18.65
C PHE A 18 -14.05 -39.99 17.11
N ASP A 19 -12.86 -39.95 16.49
CA ASP A 19 -12.66 -39.82 15.04
C ASP A 19 -13.47 -38.64 14.45
N THR A 20 -13.50 -37.52 15.18
CA THR A 20 -14.32 -36.34 14.86
C THR A 20 -13.75 -35.04 15.42
N PHE A 21 -14.32 -33.89 15.03
CA PHE A 21 -13.95 -32.59 15.55
C PHE A 21 -14.68 -32.26 16.87
N GLU A 22 -13.93 -31.86 17.88
CA GLU A 22 -14.43 -31.52 19.22
C GLU A 22 -13.75 -30.28 19.80
N PHE A 23 -14.41 -29.64 20.77
CA PHE A 23 -13.84 -28.52 21.50
C PHE A 23 -12.95 -28.99 22.64
N MET A 24 -11.66 -28.69 22.56
CA MET A 24 -10.62 -29.23 23.43
C MET A 24 -10.11 -28.21 24.46
N ASP A 25 -9.84 -28.67 25.68
CA ASP A 25 -9.34 -27.86 26.80
C ASP A 25 -7.85 -27.47 26.68
N ASN A 26 -7.06 -28.24 25.93
CA ASN A 26 -5.59 -28.25 26.05
C ASN A 26 -4.83 -27.46 24.97
N ASN A 27 -5.34 -26.31 24.52
CA ASN A 27 -4.65 -25.43 23.56
C ASN A 27 -4.27 -26.11 22.20
N ALA A 28 -4.87 -27.27 21.91
CA ALA A 28 -4.62 -28.10 20.72
C ALA A 28 -5.65 -27.84 19.61
N GLY A 29 -6.09 -26.58 19.49
CA GLY A 29 -7.01 -26.17 18.45
C GLY A 29 -6.35 -26.17 17.08
N TYR A 30 -7.12 -26.52 16.06
CA TYR A 30 -6.63 -26.49 14.69
C TYR A 30 -6.78 -25.09 14.12
N ALA A 31 -5.77 -24.71 13.33
CA ALA A 31 -5.78 -23.49 12.55
C ALA A 31 -6.31 -23.81 11.15
N PHE A 32 -7.31 -23.05 10.71
CA PHE A 32 -8.02 -23.23 9.46
C PHE A 32 -7.83 -22.00 8.56
N ASN A 33 -8.02 -22.20 7.25
CA ASN A 33 -8.35 -21.08 6.37
C ASN A 33 -9.78 -20.57 6.70
N HIS A 34 -10.12 -19.39 6.21
CA HIS A 34 -11.40 -18.75 6.55
C HIS A 34 -12.60 -19.62 6.15
N ASP A 35 -12.61 -20.19 4.94
CA ASP A 35 -13.74 -20.94 4.42
C ASP A 35 -13.99 -22.24 5.20
N ASN A 36 -12.93 -22.96 5.55
CA ASN A 36 -13.00 -24.14 6.41
C ASN A 36 -13.46 -23.77 7.82
N ALA A 37 -12.96 -22.67 8.39
CA ALA A 37 -13.38 -22.21 9.70
C ALA A 37 -14.89 -21.86 9.72
N VAL A 38 -15.40 -21.17 8.69
CA VAL A 38 -16.82 -20.88 8.51
C VAL A 38 -17.63 -22.17 8.34
N HIS A 39 -17.12 -23.15 7.60
CA HIS A 39 -17.76 -24.46 7.48
C HIS A 39 -17.90 -25.14 8.85
N TYR A 40 -16.85 -25.18 9.65
CA TYR A 40 -16.87 -25.81 10.97
C TYR A 40 -17.75 -25.07 11.98
N ILE A 41 -17.87 -23.74 11.90
CA ILE A 41 -18.83 -23.01 12.73
C ILE A 41 -20.26 -23.45 12.45
N ARG A 42 -20.61 -23.69 11.18
CA ARG A 42 -21.95 -24.18 10.81
C ARG A 42 -22.20 -25.61 11.29
N ALA A 43 -21.16 -26.45 11.33
CA ALA A 43 -21.28 -27.85 11.70
C ALA A 43 -21.23 -28.08 13.22
N CYS A 44 -20.33 -27.39 13.90
CA CYS A 44 -19.97 -27.63 15.30
C CYS A 44 -20.36 -26.47 16.25
N GLY A 45 -20.77 -25.32 15.71
CA GLY A 45 -21.01 -24.10 16.48
C GLY A 45 -19.73 -23.31 16.78
N GLY A 46 -19.84 -22.35 17.72
CA GLY A 46 -18.75 -21.44 18.09
C GLY A 46 -18.62 -20.21 17.19
N HIS A 47 -17.47 -19.55 17.26
CA HIS A 47 -17.17 -18.32 16.53
C HIS A 47 -15.72 -18.31 16.02
N LEU A 48 -15.47 -17.45 15.02
CA LEU A 48 -14.14 -17.26 14.45
C LEU A 48 -13.25 -16.46 15.39
N VAL A 49 -12.04 -16.96 15.63
CA VAL A 49 -10.95 -16.24 16.28
C VAL A 49 -9.82 -16.08 15.28
N GLU A 50 -9.41 -14.85 15.00
CA GLU A 50 -8.25 -14.57 14.15
C GLU A 50 -6.96 -14.82 14.96
N MET A 51 -6.12 -15.76 14.54
CA MET A 51 -4.90 -16.11 15.28
C MET A 51 -3.79 -15.07 15.16
N VAL A 52 -3.76 -14.38 14.02
CA VAL A 52 -2.74 -13.38 13.72
C VAL A 52 -3.47 -12.22 13.09
N PRO A 53 -3.50 -11.04 13.73
CA PRO A 53 -4.15 -9.89 13.13
C PRO A 53 -3.52 -9.63 11.75
N ALA A 54 -4.36 -9.26 10.79
CA ALA A 54 -3.89 -8.82 9.49
C ALA A 54 -2.75 -7.80 9.66
N LYS A 55 -1.60 -8.08 9.03
CA LYS A 55 -0.46 -7.17 9.08
C LYS A 55 -0.86 -5.83 8.46
N ALA A 56 -0.33 -4.74 9.00
CA ALA A 56 -0.57 -3.41 8.45
C ALA A 56 -0.19 -3.39 6.96
N LYS A 57 -1.16 -2.95 6.14
CA LYS A 57 -0.94 -2.76 4.71
C LYS A 57 0.07 -1.64 4.49
N VAL A 58 0.95 -1.83 3.53
CA VAL A 58 1.96 -0.82 3.18
C VAL A 58 1.38 0.18 2.18
N PRO A 59 1.50 1.50 2.40
CA PRO A 59 1.12 2.48 1.38
C PRO A 59 2.08 2.40 0.19
N VAL A 60 1.51 2.38 -1.01
CA VAL A 60 2.26 2.37 -2.29
C VAL A 60 1.60 3.32 -3.28
N ASN A 61 2.37 3.81 -4.25
CA ASN A 61 1.80 4.55 -5.38
C ASN A 61 1.30 3.58 -6.49
N GLN A 62 0.71 4.12 -7.55
CA GLN A 62 0.16 3.30 -8.64
C GLN A 62 1.23 2.50 -9.40
N GLU A 63 2.40 3.08 -9.63
CA GLU A 63 3.49 2.40 -10.34
C GLU A 63 4.03 1.20 -9.54
N GLU A 64 4.22 1.39 -8.23
CA GLU A 64 4.60 0.35 -7.29
C GLU A 64 3.55 -0.76 -7.23
N ALA A 65 2.26 -0.41 -7.23
CA ALA A 65 1.17 -1.37 -7.27
C ALA A 65 1.23 -2.23 -8.54
N ASP A 66 1.50 -1.64 -9.70
CA ASP A 66 1.63 -2.37 -10.96
C ASP A 66 2.82 -3.35 -10.94
N VAL A 67 3.93 -2.96 -10.30
CA VAL A 67 5.09 -3.85 -10.08
C VAL A 67 4.71 -4.99 -9.14
N LEU A 68 3.98 -4.72 -8.06
CA LEU A 68 3.53 -5.73 -7.10
C LEU A 68 2.52 -6.71 -7.71
N GLU A 69 1.61 -6.25 -8.58
CA GLU A 69 0.71 -7.14 -9.33
C GLU A 69 1.48 -8.01 -10.32
N LYS A 70 2.47 -7.46 -11.04
CA LYS A 70 3.37 -8.26 -11.89
C LYS A 70 4.14 -9.29 -11.08
N ALA A 71 4.57 -8.94 -9.87
CA ALA A 71 5.30 -9.83 -8.97
C ALA A 71 4.44 -11.02 -8.49
N LYS A 72 3.11 -10.88 -8.40
CA LYS A 72 2.19 -11.97 -8.03
C LYS A 72 1.98 -13.00 -9.15
N ASN A 73 2.31 -12.66 -10.39
CA ASN A 73 2.14 -13.56 -11.51
C ASN A 73 3.15 -14.73 -11.41
N PRO A 74 2.71 -16.00 -11.40
CA PRO A 74 3.57 -17.16 -11.20
C PRO A 74 4.62 -17.35 -12.31
N ARG A 75 4.47 -16.67 -13.45
CA ARG A 75 5.47 -16.66 -14.54
C ARG A 75 6.66 -15.73 -14.26
N TYR A 76 6.54 -14.81 -13.32
CA TYR A 76 7.58 -13.85 -12.97
C TYR A 76 8.18 -14.20 -11.61
N ARG A 77 9.47 -13.91 -11.44
CA ARG A 77 10.13 -14.03 -10.15
C ARG A 77 9.84 -12.75 -9.36
N PRO A 78 9.11 -12.81 -8.23
CA PRO A 78 8.74 -11.61 -7.46
C PRO A 78 9.97 -10.79 -7.08
N SER A 79 11.05 -11.47 -6.67
CA SER A 79 12.32 -10.82 -6.31
C SER A 79 12.87 -9.99 -7.45
N VAL A 80 12.91 -10.53 -8.67
CA VAL A 80 13.46 -9.81 -9.84
C VAL A 80 12.64 -8.56 -10.13
N ALA A 81 11.30 -8.64 -10.11
CA ALA A 81 10.45 -7.50 -10.39
C ALA A 81 10.69 -6.35 -9.38
N ILE A 82 10.73 -6.70 -8.09
CA ILE A 82 10.89 -5.73 -7.00
C ILE A 82 12.32 -5.14 -6.97
N THR A 83 13.36 -5.99 -7.06
CA THR A 83 14.76 -5.54 -7.09
C THR A 83 15.04 -4.65 -8.30
N SER A 84 14.56 -5.03 -9.50
CA SER A 84 14.75 -4.22 -10.71
C SER A 84 14.10 -2.85 -10.61
N TYR A 85 12.88 -2.77 -10.05
CA TYR A 85 12.23 -1.50 -9.79
C TYR A 85 13.02 -0.64 -8.80
N SER A 86 13.40 -1.23 -7.65
CA SER A 86 14.16 -0.53 -6.60
C SER A 86 15.46 0.07 -7.13
N ASN A 87 16.23 -0.71 -7.91
CA ASN A 87 17.49 -0.25 -8.51
C ASN A 87 17.31 0.91 -9.48
N GLY A 88 16.20 0.95 -10.22
CA GLY A 88 15.87 2.04 -11.13
C GLY A 88 15.37 3.32 -10.44
N HIS A 89 14.91 3.21 -9.19
CA HIS A 89 14.24 4.29 -8.44
C HIS A 89 15.03 4.71 -7.19
N GLY A 90 16.37 4.60 -7.24
CA GLY A 90 17.27 5.14 -6.22
C GLY A 90 17.60 4.21 -5.05
N GLY A 91 17.21 2.93 -5.10
CA GLY A 91 17.47 1.94 -4.04
C GLY A 91 18.93 1.49 -3.88
N ALA A 92 19.83 1.89 -4.78
CA ALA A 92 21.22 1.41 -4.78
C ALA A 92 22.19 2.22 -3.89
N LEU A 93 21.82 3.41 -3.39
CA LEU A 93 22.82 4.34 -2.86
C LEU A 93 22.98 4.40 -1.34
N GLN A 94 21.98 4.14 -0.51
CA GLN A 94 22.16 4.00 0.96
C GLN A 94 20.96 3.27 1.56
N GLY A 95 21.11 1.98 1.89
CA GLY A 95 20.06 1.21 2.56
C GLY A 95 18.88 0.87 1.63
N ASN A 96 18.54 -0.40 1.55
CA ASN A 96 17.55 -0.88 0.60
C ASN A 96 16.10 -0.68 1.11
N ASP A 97 15.82 0.52 1.63
CA ASP A 97 14.57 0.85 2.33
C ASP A 97 13.35 0.76 1.40
N LEU A 98 13.55 1.10 0.12
CA LEU A 98 12.53 0.95 -0.93
C LEU A 98 12.24 -0.52 -1.22
N GLU A 99 13.28 -1.33 -1.47
CA GLU A 99 13.11 -2.76 -1.75
C GLU A 99 12.46 -3.48 -0.56
N ASP A 100 12.94 -3.21 0.65
CA ASP A 100 12.41 -3.77 1.89
C ASP A 100 10.96 -3.34 2.14
N ARG A 101 10.60 -2.07 1.87
CA ARG A 101 9.19 -1.62 1.89
C ARG A 101 8.33 -2.36 0.88
N LEU A 102 8.81 -2.55 -0.35
CA LEU A 102 8.05 -3.25 -1.40
C LEU A 102 7.93 -4.75 -1.13
N ILE A 103 8.95 -5.38 -0.53
CA ILE A 103 8.85 -6.77 -0.04
C ILE A 103 7.79 -6.86 1.06
N ARG A 104 7.75 -5.92 2.01
CA ARG A 104 6.67 -5.87 3.01
C ARG A 104 5.30 -5.67 2.34
N ALA A 105 5.19 -4.81 1.35
CA ALA A 105 3.95 -4.57 0.60
C ALA A 105 3.46 -5.83 -0.13
N TYR A 106 4.40 -6.58 -0.73
CA TYR A 106 4.12 -7.85 -1.40
C TYR A 106 3.59 -8.92 -0.43
N VAL A 107 4.19 -9.03 0.76
CA VAL A 107 3.84 -10.06 1.77
C VAL A 107 2.61 -9.69 2.60
N ASN A 108 2.53 -8.44 3.06
CA ASN A 108 1.48 -7.97 3.97
C ASN A 108 0.24 -7.44 3.23
N GLY A 109 0.36 -7.20 1.92
CA GLY A 109 -0.59 -6.43 1.15
C GLY A 109 -0.31 -4.93 1.23
N TYR A 110 -0.99 -4.18 0.36
CA TYR A 110 -0.80 -2.75 0.22
C TYR A 110 -2.12 -2.01 -0.01
N THR A 111 -2.05 -0.69 0.17
CA THR A 111 -3.10 0.26 -0.20
C THR A 111 -2.49 1.24 -1.20
N VAL A 112 -3.15 1.42 -2.34
CA VAL A 112 -2.75 2.44 -3.31
C VAL A 112 -3.15 3.79 -2.74
N VAL A 113 -2.18 4.68 -2.58
CA VAL A 113 -2.38 6.07 -2.18
C VAL A 113 -1.97 6.96 -3.33
N GLU A 114 -2.80 7.96 -3.63
CA GLU A 114 -2.39 8.98 -4.58
C GLU A 114 -1.24 9.79 -3.97
N PRO A 115 -0.17 10.06 -4.73
CA PRO A 115 0.93 10.85 -4.21
C PRO A 115 0.44 12.29 -3.97
N THR A 116 0.76 12.85 -2.80
CA THR A 116 0.57 14.27 -2.55
C THR A 116 1.28 15.09 -3.61
N LYS A 117 0.55 16.00 -4.24
CA LYS A 117 1.06 16.87 -5.29
C LYS A 117 1.20 18.30 -4.77
N TYR A 118 2.17 19.01 -5.31
CA TYR A 118 2.52 20.37 -4.90
C TYR A 118 2.68 21.27 -6.10
N ASN A 119 2.24 22.52 -5.98
CA ASN A 119 2.65 23.60 -6.87
C ASN A 119 3.92 24.24 -6.30
N VAL A 120 4.98 24.32 -7.08
CA VAL A 120 6.27 24.88 -6.63
C VAL A 120 6.44 26.30 -7.17
N LYS A 121 6.58 27.29 -6.29
CA LYS A 121 6.72 28.70 -6.66
C LYS A 121 8.11 28.99 -7.22
N VAL A 122 8.14 29.87 -8.21
CA VAL A 122 9.39 30.36 -8.78
C VAL A 122 9.92 31.52 -7.91
N PRO A 123 11.14 31.41 -7.35
CA PRO A 123 11.69 32.44 -6.48
C PRO A 123 11.94 33.75 -7.22
N HIS A 124 11.81 34.88 -6.52
CA HIS A 124 12.08 36.22 -7.05
C HIS A 124 11.22 36.62 -8.27
N THR A 125 10.00 36.08 -8.36
CA THR A 125 9.02 36.42 -9.41
C THR A 125 7.76 37.06 -8.82
N THR A 126 6.86 37.52 -9.69
CA THR A 126 5.52 37.95 -9.28
C THR A 126 4.73 36.80 -8.65
N ASP A 127 3.95 37.14 -7.61
CA ASP A 127 3.02 36.21 -6.96
C ASP A 127 2.17 35.47 -8.00
N GLY A 128 2.12 34.15 -7.86
CA GLY A 128 1.37 33.28 -8.77
C GLY A 128 2.19 32.68 -9.91
N THR A 129 3.51 32.83 -9.97
CA THR A 129 4.33 32.09 -10.94
C THR A 129 4.81 30.76 -10.36
N TYR A 130 4.51 29.67 -11.05
CA TYR A 130 4.88 28.31 -10.65
C TYR A 130 5.76 27.64 -11.70
N TYR A 131 6.58 26.69 -11.26
CA TYR A 131 7.23 25.77 -12.18
C TYR A 131 6.19 24.92 -12.91
N THR A 132 6.51 24.55 -14.15
CA THR A 132 5.66 23.67 -14.96
C THR A 132 6.52 22.67 -15.71
N LYS A 133 6.04 21.44 -15.82
CA LYS A 133 6.59 20.40 -16.68
C LYS A 133 6.32 20.76 -18.14
N THR A 134 7.33 20.60 -18.98
CA THR A 134 7.29 20.84 -20.42
C THR A 134 8.00 19.69 -21.14
N SER A 135 7.83 19.58 -22.46
CA SER A 135 8.54 18.58 -23.26
C SER A 135 10.08 18.76 -23.25
N ALA A 136 10.57 19.94 -22.87
CA ALA A 136 11.99 20.26 -22.79
C ALA A 136 12.56 20.18 -21.36
N GLY A 137 11.77 19.75 -20.37
CA GLY A 137 12.14 19.75 -18.95
C GLY A 137 11.23 20.70 -18.15
N ILE A 138 11.80 21.66 -17.43
CA ILE A 138 11.04 22.63 -16.63
C ILE A 138 10.93 23.98 -17.34
N GLY A 139 9.72 24.52 -17.33
CA GLY A 139 9.43 25.91 -17.62
C GLY A 139 8.78 26.60 -16.43
N THR A 140 8.26 27.81 -16.68
CA THR A 140 7.46 28.55 -15.72
C THR A 140 6.14 28.96 -16.36
N ALA A 141 5.08 29.00 -15.56
CA ALA A 141 3.78 29.45 -16.00
C ALA A 141 3.09 30.21 -14.86
N TYR A 142 2.34 31.24 -15.22
CA TYR A 142 1.46 31.91 -14.27
C TYR A 142 0.34 30.96 -13.84
N ARG A 143 -0.17 31.13 -12.62
CA ARG A 143 -1.25 30.33 -12.04
C ARG A 143 -2.43 30.35 -13.01
N ALA A 144 -2.64 29.25 -13.72
CA ALA A 144 -3.85 29.07 -14.48
C ALA A 144 -5.00 28.89 -13.48
N ALA A 145 -6.17 29.44 -13.79
CA ALA A 145 -7.35 29.34 -12.93
C ALA A 145 -7.78 27.89 -12.61
N ASN A 146 -7.25 26.92 -13.37
CA ASN A 146 -7.42 25.49 -13.12
C ASN A 146 -6.02 24.87 -12.96
N HIS A 147 -5.80 24.22 -11.82
CA HIS A 147 -4.59 23.55 -11.38
C HIS A 147 -4.06 22.52 -12.40
N GLN A 148 -3.39 22.95 -13.47
CA GLN A 148 -2.94 22.04 -14.53
C GLN A 148 -1.96 21.02 -13.99
N GLU A 149 -2.14 19.74 -14.31
CA GLU A 149 -1.24 18.64 -13.88
C GLU A 149 0.24 18.90 -14.20
N THR A 150 0.51 19.71 -15.22
CA THR A 150 1.86 20.14 -15.60
C THR A 150 2.53 21.00 -14.52
N GLN A 151 1.77 21.74 -13.71
CA GLN A 151 2.28 22.55 -12.59
C GLN A 151 2.38 21.77 -11.28
N GLN A 152 1.89 20.52 -11.25
CA GLN A 152 1.80 19.70 -10.07
C GLN A 152 2.98 18.73 -10.00
N PHE A 153 3.73 18.76 -8.91
CA PHE A 153 4.90 17.94 -8.68
C PHE A 153 4.72 17.06 -7.44
N THR A 154 5.14 15.81 -7.54
CA THR A 154 5.39 14.96 -6.38
C THR A 154 6.71 15.37 -5.71
N MET A 155 6.91 14.97 -4.45
CA MET A 155 8.20 15.18 -3.77
C MET A 155 9.39 14.56 -4.51
N ALA A 156 9.17 13.43 -5.19
CA ALA A 156 10.21 12.78 -6.00
C ALA A 156 10.61 13.65 -7.20
N GLU A 157 9.64 14.23 -7.91
CA GLU A 157 9.91 15.16 -9.01
C GLU A 157 10.58 16.46 -8.51
N ILE A 158 10.14 17.01 -7.37
CA ILE A 158 10.77 18.18 -6.73
C ILE A 158 12.26 17.94 -6.49
N LYS A 159 12.61 16.77 -5.94
CA LYS A 159 13.99 16.37 -5.72
C LYS A 159 14.75 16.15 -7.03
N HIS A 160 14.13 15.46 -7.99
CA HIS A 160 14.73 15.21 -9.31
C HIS A 160 15.15 16.50 -10.01
N TYR A 161 14.33 17.54 -9.89
CA TYR A 161 14.58 18.84 -10.50
C TYR A 161 15.36 19.82 -9.61
N GLY A 162 15.77 19.42 -8.41
CA GLY A 162 16.52 20.27 -7.48
C GLY A 162 15.72 21.47 -6.96
N LEU A 163 14.41 21.33 -6.81
CA LEU A 163 13.51 22.39 -6.35
C LEU A 163 13.21 22.32 -4.85
N GLU A 164 14.01 21.57 -4.08
CA GLU A 164 13.74 21.27 -2.67
C GLU A 164 13.68 22.53 -1.78
N ASP A 165 14.46 23.55 -2.13
CA ASP A 165 14.53 24.83 -1.41
C ASP A 165 13.46 25.85 -1.86
N CYS A 166 12.66 25.53 -2.87
CA CYS A 166 11.61 26.42 -3.37
C CYS A 166 10.35 26.34 -2.48
N GLU A 167 9.66 27.47 -2.33
CA GLU A 167 8.36 27.50 -1.65
C GLU A 167 7.35 26.65 -2.43
N ARG A 168 6.52 25.88 -1.72
CA ARG A 168 5.56 24.96 -2.30
C ARG A 168 4.19 25.06 -1.62
N GLU A 169 3.14 24.89 -2.41
CA GLU A 169 1.76 24.78 -1.95
C GLU A 169 1.27 23.35 -2.19
N GLU A 170 0.84 22.68 -1.13
CA GLU A 170 0.18 21.37 -1.23
C GLU A 170 -1.18 21.52 -1.92
N ILE A 171 -1.47 20.61 -2.84
CA ILE A 171 -2.73 20.58 -3.57
C ILE A 171 -3.65 19.59 -2.88
N ASN A 172 -4.65 20.11 -2.18
CA ASN A 172 -5.74 19.29 -1.65
C ASN A 172 -6.74 19.07 -2.78
N THR A 173 -6.80 17.86 -3.32
CA THR A 173 -7.75 17.48 -4.38
C THR A 173 -9.16 17.18 -3.86
N GLU A 174 -9.48 17.54 -2.60
CA GLU A 174 -10.80 17.30 -2.00
C GLU A 174 -11.88 18.35 -2.35
N ASP A 175 -11.60 19.34 -3.20
CA ASP A 175 -12.60 20.33 -3.61
C ASP A 175 -12.83 20.30 -5.14
N SER A 176 -13.63 19.33 -5.60
CA SER A 176 -14.46 19.52 -6.80
C SER A 176 -15.69 18.59 -6.83
N ASP A 177 -16.42 18.48 -5.72
CA ASP A 177 -17.86 18.18 -5.78
C ASP A 177 -18.62 19.49 -5.49
N GLY A 178 -18.94 20.24 -6.54
CA GLY A 178 -19.71 21.47 -6.35
C GLY A 178 -19.91 22.35 -7.60
N VAL A 179 -21.05 22.10 -8.26
CA VAL A 179 -21.90 23.05 -9.04
C VAL A 179 -21.29 23.51 -10.38
N ASP A 180 -21.91 23.24 -11.54
CA ASP A 180 -23.30 23.51 -11.97
C ASP A 180 -23.76 22.51 -13.06
#